data_AF-A0A433QD76-F1
#
_entry.id   AF-A0A433QD76-F1
#
_cell.length_a   1.000
_cell.length_b   1.000
_cell.length_c   1.000
_cell.angle_alpha   90.00
_cell.angle_beta   90.00
_cell.angle_gamma   90.00
#
_symmetry.space_group_name_H-M   'P 1'
#
loop_
_entity.id
_entity.type
_entity.pdbx_description
1 polymer ?
#
loop_
_entity_poly.entity_id
_entity_poly.type
_entity_poly.pdbx_seq_one_letter_code
_entity_poly.pdbx_strand_id
1 'polypeptide(L)'
;MSSPKTTVTRPRSSSDTSHTSHTSDTQRPLLSDPPTPTLVVLHNDEPQLVGTVKPIHILRRLADIMSLFAQLGLVIFVVSVYTAIIKAGWPSPFAWHPALMTILLVAVTEGILILQPTTTPAEKATGLNLHKWTLIIGYTCAIGGSSVIFYNKVLSGKEHFTTTHSQLGAFTSSYLLIQLLFGLSMVYLPNLFGGVGKAKALWKYHRLSGYFLFIFVWVTAQFGAHSDWYGPCI
;
A
#
# COMPACT_ATOMS: atom_id res chain seq x y z
N MET A 1 -69.84 28.46 -28.76
CA MET A 1 -69.34 27.53 -29.80
C MET A 1 -68.34 26.60 -29.10
N SER A 2 -68.62 25.35 -28.68
CA SER A 2 -69.38 24.21 -29.25
C SER A 2 -68.48 23.15 -29.93
N SER A 3 -67.97 22.19 -29.13
CA SER A 3 -67.83 20.71 -29.34
C SER A 3 -67.26 20.11 -30.65
N PRO A 4 -66.93 18.78 -30.73
CA PRO A 4 -66.96 17.65 -29.76
C PRO A 4 -65.55 17.00 -29.51
N LYS A 5 -65.24 16.19 -28.47
CA LYS A 5 -65.61 14.78 -28.13
C LYS A 5 -65.43 13.76 -29.31
N THR A 6 -64.96 12.51 -29.15
CA THR A 6 -65.20 11.52 -28.06
C THR A 6 -64.24 10.29 -28.06
N THR A 7 -64.19 9.57 -26.91
CA THR A 7 -63.82 8.13 -26.72
C THR A 7 -62.33 7.72 -26.91
N VAL A 8 -61.80 6.58 -26.43
CA VAL A 8 -62.33 5.34 -25.76
C VAL A 8 -61.49 4.99 -24.50
N THR A 9 -62.00 4.18 -23.55
CA THR A 9 -61.27 3.51 -22.44
C THR A 9 -61.54 1.99 -22.42
N ARG A 10 -60.62 1.17 -21.88
CA ARG A 10 -60.87 -0.27 -21.58
C ARG A 10 -60.08 -0.77 -20.35
N PRO A 11 -60.71 -1.41 -19.34
CA PRO A 11 -60.02 -2.02 -18.20
C PRO A 11 -60.20 -3.56 -18.10
N ARG A 12 -59.67 -4.14 -17.00
CA ARG A 12 -59.79 -5.54 -16.48
C ARG A 12 -58.74 -6.51 -17.06
N SER A 13 -57.78 -7.08 -16.31
CA SER A 13 -57.73 -7.78 -15.00
C SER A 13 -58.08 -9.28 -15.07
N SER A 14 -57.06 -10.12 -14.80
CA SER A 14 -57.18 -11.46 -14.19
C SER A 14 -55.80 -11.92 -13.69
N SER A 15 -55.67 -12.14 -12.40
CA SER A 15 -54.56 -12.85 -11.74
C SER A 15 -54.82 -14.35 -11.76
N ASP A 16 -53.79 -15.20 -11.82
CA ASP A 16 -53.89 -16.50 -11.16
C ASP A 16 -52.56 -17.13 -10.68
N THR A 17 -52.69 -17.78 -9.53
CA THR A 17 -51.75 -18.55 -8.69
C THR A 17 -51.37 -19.92 -9.32
N SER A 18 -50.13 -20.46 -9.29
CA SER A 18 -49.21 -20.93 -8.22
C SER A 18 -49.32 -22.43 -7.87
N HIS A 19 -48.17 -23.12 -7.68
CA HIS A 19 -48.00 -24.52 -7.16
C HIS A 19 -48.48 -25.67 -8.08
N THR A 20 -47.99 -26.93 -8.05
CA THR A 20 -47.19 -27.69 -7.03
C THR A 20 -46.28 -28.78 -7.66
N SER A 21 -45.62 -29.61 -6.83
CA SER A 21 -44.44 -30.49 -7.09
C SER A 21 -44.69 -32.03 -7.04
N HIS A 22 -43.61 -32.83 -7.25
CA HIS A 22 -43.45 -34.30 -7.02
C HIS A 22 -44.17 -35.24 -8.04
N THR A 23 -43.77 -36.48 -8.41
CA THR A 23 -42.65 -37.45 -8.15
C THR A 23 -42.68 -38.54 -9.28
N SER A 24 -41.80 -39.54 -9.48
CA SER A 24 -40.54 -40.05 -8.85
C SER A 24 -39.83 -41.09 -9.77
N ASP A 25 -38.50 -41.23 -9.62
CA ASP A 25 -37.67 -42.48 -9.59
C ASP A 25 -37.81 -43.62 -10.64
N THR A 26 -36.73 -43.87 -11.40
CA THR A 26 -36.31 -45.24 -11.85
C THR A 26 -34.78 -45.35 -12.03
N GLN A 27 -34.10 -45.93 -11.02
CA GLN A 27 -33.07 -46.98 -11.13
C GLN A 27 -31.81 -46.78 -12.03
N ARG A 28 -30.64 -46.69 -11.37
CA ARG A 28 -29.28 -46.73 -11.96
C ARG A 28 -28.76 -48.19 -12.06
N PRO A 29 -28.27 -48.67 -13.23
CA PRO A 29 -27.51 -49.92 -13.32
C PRO A 29 -26.07 -49.76 -12.82
N LEU A 30 -25.53 -50.82 -12.20
CA LEU A 30 -24.15 -50.90 -11.71
C LEU A 30 -23.23 -51.57 -12.74
N LEU A 31 -21.95 -51.19 -12.70
CA LEU A 31 -20.80 -51.87 -13.30
C LEU A 31 -20.82 -52.09 -14.84
N SER A 32 -20.05 -51.27 -15.54
CA SER A 32 -19.47 -51.60 -16.85
C SER A 32 -17.96 -51.85 -16.68
N ASP A 33 -17.42 -52.85 -17.37
CA ASP A 33 -16.04 -53.31 -17.23
C ASP A 33 -14.98 -52.20 -17.46
N PRO A 34 -13.79 -52.29 -16.83
CA PRO A 34 -12.71 -51.35 -17.08
C PRO A 34 -12.21 -51.50 -18.54
N PRO A 35 -12.05 -50.39 -19.28
CA PRO A 35 -11.51 -50.47 -20.64
C PRO A 35 -10.06 -50.96 -20.63
N THR A 36 -9.77 -51.88 -21.55
CA THR A 36 -8.42 -52.39 -21.87
C THR A 36 -7.41 -51.24 -21.95
N PRO A 37 -6.18 -51.37 -21.42
CA PRO A 37 -5.18 -50.32 -21.50
C PRO A 37 -4.79 -50.06 -22.96
N THR A 38 -5.39 -49.02 -23.55
CA THR A 38 -4.95 -48.47 -24.83
C THR A 38 -3.51 -48.01 -24.67
N LEU A 39 -2.61 -48.58 -25.48
CA LEU A 39 -1.22 -48.12 -25.53
C LEU A 39 -1.22 -46.62 -25.84
N VAL A 40 -0.81 -45.81 -24.86
CA VAL A 40 -0.53 -44.39 -25.07
C VAL A 40 0.71 -44.32 -25.95
N VAL A 41 0.48 -44.24 -27.26
CA VAL A 41 1.52 -43.90 -28.23
C VAL A 41 2.08 -42.55 -27.78
N LEU A 42 3.39 -42.52 -27.48
CA LEU A 42 4.09 -41.32 -27.07
C LEU A 42 3.90 -40.24 -28.14
N HIS A 43 3.06 -39.25 -27.85
CA HIS A 43 2.89 -38.12 -28.73
C HIS A 43 4.12 -37.24 -28.60
N ASN A 44 4.91 -37.22 -29.67
CA ASN A 44 6.21 -36.55 -29.81
C ASN A 44 6.35 -35.31 -28.92
N ASP A 45 7.37 -35.31 -28.05
CA ASP A 45 7.87 -34.09 -27.42
C ASP A 45 8.51 -33.21 -28.49
N GLU A 46 7.68 -32.42 -29.18
CA GLU A 46 8.13 -31.23 -29.89
C GLU A 46 8.96 -30.39 -28.91
N PRO A 47 10.23 -30.07 -29.22
CA PRO A 47 11.06 -29.28 -28.33
C PRO A 47 10.41 -27.92 -28.17
N GLN A 48 9.85 -27.65 -26.99
CA GLN A 48 9.20 -26.39 -26.61
C GLN A 48 10.14 -25.23 -26.92
N LEU A 49 9.93 -24.62 -28.09
CA LEU A 49 10.82 -23.67 -28.73
C LEU A 49 10.92 -22.46 -27.81
N VAL A 50 12.05 -22.37 -27.08
CA VAL A 50 12.23 -21.63 -25.82
C VAL A 50 11.36 -20.38 -25.77
N GLY A 51 10.20 -20.53 -25.14
CA GLY A 51 9.07 -19.63 -25.38
C GLY A 51 9.44 -18.19 -25.09
N THR A 52 9.27 -17.31 -26.09
CA THR A 52 9.60 -15.88 -25.99
C THR A 52 8.97 -15.27 -24.75
N VAL A 53 9.77 -15.12 -23.69
CA VAL A 53 9.29 -14.68 -22.39
C VAL A 53 8.73 -13.26 -22.55
N LYS A 54 7.41 -13.11 -22.47
CA LYS A 54 6.76 -11.81 -22.68
C LYS A 54 7.41 -10.79 -21.73
N PRO A 55 7.82 -9.59 -22.19
CA PRO A 55 8.59 -8.64 -21.39
C PRO A 55 7.99 -8.32 -20.01
N ILE A 56 6.67 -8.38 -19.88
CA ILE A 56 5.94 -8.19 -18.62
C ILE A 56 6.33 -9.18 -17.51
N HIS A 57 6.71 -10.42 -17.84
CA HIS A 57 7.18 -11.41 -16.86
C HIS A 57 8.60 -11.09 -16.37
N ILE A 58 9.47 -10.61 -17.25
CA ILE A 58 10.83 -10.18 -16.92
C ILE A 58 10.77 -8.96 -15.98
N LEU A 59 9.97 -7.94 -16.33
CA LEU A 59 9.78 -6.76 -15.48
C LEU A 59 9.19 -7.09 -14.10
N ARG A 60 8.26 -8.06 -14.02
CA ARG A 60 7.73 -8.52 -12.73
C ARG A 60 8.79 -9.23 -11.89
N ARG A 61 9.53 -10.19 -12.48
CA ARG A 61 10.67 -10.87 -11.82
C ARG A 61 11.68 -9.87 -11.24
N LEU A 62 12.02 -8.84 -12.00
CA LEU A 62 12.93 -7.78 -11.55
C LEU A 62 12.33 -6.99 -10.38
N ALA A 63 11.04 -6.61 -10.45
CA ALA A 63 10.36 -5.94 -9.33
C ALA A 63 10.32 -6.80 -8.05
N ASP A 64 10.05 -8.10 -8.18
CA ASP A 64 10.04 -9.05 -7.05
C ASP A 64 11.44 -9.13 -6.40
N ILE A 65 12.52 -9.19 -7.20
CA ILE A 65 13.90 -9.20 -6.70
C ILE A 65 14.29 -7.87 -6.05
N MET A 66 13.91 -6.72 -6.63
CA MET A 66 14.16 -5.41 -6.02
C MET A 66 13.40 -5.24 -4.69
N SER A 67 12.18 -5.78 -4.60
CA SER A 67 11.40 -5.81 -3.37
C SER A 67 12.12 -6.64 -2.29
N LEU A 68 12.66 -7.80 -2.63
CA LEU A 68 13.45 -8.62 -1.70
C LEU A 68 14.68 -7.88 -1.14
N PHE A 69 15.41 -7.14 -1.97
CA PHE A 69 16.53 -6.31 -1.50
C PHE A 69 16.07 -5.16 -0.58
N ALA A 70 14.95 -4.51 -0.91
CA ALA A 70 14.38 -3.46 -0.07
C ALA A 70 13.92 -4.01 1.30
N GLN A 71 13.26 -5.16 1.33
CA GLN A 71 12.87 -5.88 2.55
C GLN A 71 14.08 -6.25 3.41
N LEU A 72 15.12 -6.84 2.80
CA LEU A 72 16.34 -7.23 3.52
C LEU A 72 17.04 -6.01 4.12
N GLY A 73 17.20 -4.93 3.35
CA GLY A 73 17.78 -3.67 3.82
C GLY A 73 16.98 -3.04 4.97
N LEU A 74 15.65 -3.04 4.85
CA LEU A 74 14.75 -2.55 5.90
C LEU A 74 14.88 -3.38 7.19
N VAL A 75 14.84 -4.71 7.11
CA VAL A 75 15.00 -5.60 8.27
C VAL A 75 16.35 -5.39 8.95
N ILE A 76 17.46 -5.32 8.19
CA ILE A 76 18.80 -5.06 8.73
C ILE A 76 18.85 -3.70 9.46
N PHE A 77 18.26 -2.66 8.87
CA PHE A 77 18.21 -1.32 9.48
C PHE A 77 17.38 -1.31 10.77
N VAL A 78 16.18 -1.92 10.76
CA VAL A 78 15.32 -2.05 11.95
C VAL A 78 16.07 -2.77 13.08
N VAL A 79 16.68 -3.93 12.78
CA VAL A 79 17.45 -4.70 13.78
C VAL A 79 18.62 -3.88 14.33
N SER A 80 19.31 -3.13 13.48
CA SER A 80 20.43 -2.27 13.88
C SER A 80 20.00 -1.13 14.81
N VAL A 81 18.91 -0.43 14.48
CA VAL A 81 18.36 0.65 15.31
C VAL A 81 17.84 0.11 16.65
N TYR A 82 17.09 -1.00 16.66
CA TYR A 82 16.62 -1.59 17.92
C TYR A 82 17.76 -2.14 18.78
N THR A 83 18.81 -2.70 18.18
CA THR A 83 20.03 -3.10 18.91
C THR A 83 20.71 -1.89 19.55
N ALA A 84 20.80 -0.77 18.84
CA ALA A 84 21.38 0.47 19.36
C ALA A 84 20.53 1.06 20.50
N ILE A 85 19.20 1.07 20.34
CA ILE A 85 18.22 1.46 21.37
C ILE A 85 18.37 0.64 22.66
N ILE A 86 18.47 -0.69 22.54
CA ILE A 86 18.60 -1.58 23.71
C ILE A 86 19.92 -1.32 24.44
N LYS A 87 21.03 -1.20 23.70
CA LYS A 87 22.36 -0.87 24.25
C LYS A 87 22.41 0.51 24.94
N ALA A 88 21.53 1.43 24.55
CA ALA A 88 21.40 2.76 25.13
C ALA A 88 20.55 2.83 26.42
N GLY A 89 20.08 1.69 26.94
CA GLY A 89 19.27 1.65 28.17
C GLY A 89 17.79 1.97 27.94
N TRP A 90 17.13 1.24 27.03
CA TRP A 90 15.67 1.31 26.88
C TRP A 90 14.95 0.87 28.18
N PRO A 91 13.86 1.54 28.61
CA PRO A 91 13.21 2.69 27.99
C PRO A 91 13.73 4.03 28.54
N SER A 92 14.40 4.82 27.70
CA SER A 92 14.72 6.23 27.98
C SER A 92 13.80 7.16 27.16
N PRO A 93 13.53 8.40 27.61
CA PRO A 93 12.73 9.35 26.83
C PRO A 93 13.29 9.60 25.43
N PHE A 94 14.62 9.64 25.28
CA PHE A 94 15.27 9.74 23.97
C PHE A 94 14.91 8.56 23.06
N ALA A 95 14.96 7.33 23.56
CA ALA A 95 14.90 6.14 22.72
C ALA A 95 13.54 5.91 22.03
N TRP A 96 12.45 6.51 22.54
CA TRP A 96 11.16 6.56 21.87
C TRP A 96 11.21 7.26 20.50
N HIS A 97 12.12 8.22 20.31
CA HIS A 97 12.30 8.91 19.03
C HIS A 97 12.74 7.96 17.91
N PRO A 98 13.92 7.30 17.96
CA PRO A 98 14.33 6.37 16.92
C PRO A 98 13.40 5.16 16.79
N ALA A 99 12.74 4.71 17.88
CA ALA A 99 11.72 3.66 17.79
C ALA A 99 10.52 4.08 16.92
N LEU A 100 9.91 5.24 17.19
CA LEU A 100 8.76 5.73 16.42
C LEU A 100 9.15 6.18 14.99
N MET A 101 10.36 6.68 14.79
CA MET A 101 10.91 6.97 13.46
C MET A 101 11.18 5.69 12.66
N THR A 102 11.51 4.57 13.32
CA THR A 102 11.63 3.26 12.65
C THR A 102 10.27 2.78 12.13
N ILE A 103 9.18 3.00 12.88
CA ILE A 103 7.82 2.70 12.40
C ILE A 103 7.46 3.57 11.18
N LEU A 104 7.85 4.86 11.16
CA LEU A 104 7.72 5.70 9.98
C LEU A 104 8.49 5.12 8.77
N LEU A 105 9.76 4.73 8.95
CA LEU A 105 10.59 4.18 7.88
C LEU A 105 10.01 2.90 7.27
N VAL A 106 9.51 1.98 8.12
CA VAL A 106 8.77 0.79 7.68
C VAL A 106 7.52 1.21 6.92
N ALA A 107 6.70 2.10 7.48
CA ALA A 107 5.44 2.52 6.88
C ALA A 107 5.61 3.20 5.50
N VAL A 108 6.62 4.06 5.35
CA VAL A 108 6.92 4.72 4.07
C VAL A 108 7.44 3.70 3.04
N THR A 109 8.32 2.78 3.46
CA THR A 109 8.90 1.76 2.57
C THR A 109 7.86 0.76 2.10
N GLU A 110 7.14 0.12 3.03
CA GLU A 110 6.06 -0.83 2.71
C GLU A 110 4.92 -0.15 1.96
N GLY A 111 4.53 1.06 2.37
CA GLY A 111 3.50 1.84 1.68
C GLY A 111 3.83 2.10 0.21
N ILE A 112 5.11 2.25 -0.16
CA ILE A 112 5.53 2.38 -1.57
C ILE A 112 5.58 1.00 -2.25
N LEU A 113 6.15 -0.03 -1.60
CA LEU A 113 6.27 -1.38 -2.16
C LEU A 113 4.91 -2.03 -2.45
N ILE A 114 3.88 -1.80 -1.63
CA ILE A 114 2.50 -2.28 -1.85
C ILE A 114 1.92 -1.81 -3.21
N LEU A 115 2.44 -0.73 -3.79
CA LEU A 115 2.03 -0.25 -5.12
C LEU A 115 2.80 -0.89 -6.29
N GLN A 116 3.84 -1.69 -6.02
CA GLN A 116 4.77 -2.26 -7.00
C GLN A 116 4.75 -3.80 -7.03
N PRO A 117 4.27 -4.47 -8.10
CA PRO A 117 3.42 -3.98 -9.18
C PRO A 117 1.92 -4.31 -8.93
N THR A 118 1.05 -3.31 -9.06
CA THR A 118 -0.41 -3.52 -9.12
C THR A 118 -0.89 -3.50 -10.58
N THR A 119 -1.58 -4.55 -11.02
CA THR A 119 -1.94 -4.79 -12.42
C THR A 119 -3.43 -4.54 -12.68
N THR A 120 -4.31 -5.14 -11.89
CA THR A 120 -5.78 -5.03 -12.06
C THR A 120 -6.34 -3.74 -11.43
N PRO A 121 -7.54 -3.28 -11.83
CA PRO A 121 -8.20 -2.15 -11.17
C PRO A 121 -8.48 -2.41 -9.68
N ALA A 122 -8.82 -3.65 -9.33
CA ALA A 122 -9.05 -4.06 -7.94
C ALA A 122 -7.76 -4.00 -7.10
N GLU A 123 -6.65 -4.57 -7.60
CA GLU A 123 -5.32 -4.45 -6.97
C GLU A 123 -4.92 -2.99 -6.74
N LYS A 124 -5.16 -2.12 -7.73
CA LYS A 124 -4.85 -0.68 -7.63
C LYS A 124 -5.69 0.02 -6.57
N ALA A 125 -6.98 -0.32 -6.44
CA ALA A 125 -7.85 0.25 -5.42
C ALA A 125 -7.46 -0.22 -4.01
N THR A 126 -7.18 -1.51 -3.83
CA THR A 126 -6.69 -2.08 -2.56
C THR A 126 -5.33 -1.51 -2.19
N GLY A 127 -4.38 -1.49 -3.13
CA GLY A 127 -3.04 -0.93 -2.91
C GLY A 127 -3.06 0.55 -2.53
N LEU A 128 -3.91 1.37 -3.15
CA LEU A 128 -4.11 2.77 -2.77
C LEU A 128 -4.68 2.91 -1.34
N ASN A 129 -5.64 2.05 -0.97
CA ASN A 129 -6.22 2.06 0.37
C ASN A 129 -5.24 1.61 1.45
N LEU A 130 -4.39 0.62 1.18
CA LEU A 130 -3.32 0.21 2.09
C LEU A 130 -2.26 1.30 2.20
N HIS A 131 -1.74 1.80 1.07
CA HIS A 131 -0.77 2.90 1.01
C HIS A 131 -1.18 4.09 1.89
N LYS A 132 -2.37 4.66 1.68
CA LYS A 132 -2.78 5.85 2.43
C LYS A 132 -2.86 5.60 3.94
N TRP A 133 -3.37 4.44 4.38
CA TRP A 133 -3.52 4.15 5.80
C TRP A 133 -2.19 3.85 6.48
N THR A 134 -1.32 3.07 5.83
CA THR A 134 0.05 2.84 6.30
C THR A 134 0.81 4.16 6.44
N LEU A 135 0.71 5.07 5.46
CA LEU A 135 1.37 6.39 5.54
C LEU A 135 0.77 7.31 6.63
N ILE A 136 -0.55 7.27 6.88
CA ILE A 136 -1.19 8.00 7.99
C ILE A 136 -0.66 7.49 9.35
N ILE A 137 -0.59 6.17 9.54
CA ILE A 137 -0.07 5.56 10.77
C ILE A 137 1.41 5.93 10.96
N GLY A 138 2.23 5.74 9.92
CA GLY A 138 3.65 6.11 9.94
C GLY A 138 3.89 7.58 10.29
N TYR A 139 3.13 8.50 9.68
CA TYR A 139 3.25 9.92 9.99
C TYR A 139 2.74 10.28 11.39
N THR A 140 1.75 9.56 11.91
CA THR A 140 1.31 9.71 13.32
C THR A 140 2.44 9.31 14.28
N CYS A 141 3.18 8.23 13.99
CA CYS A 141 4.39 7.87 14.72
C CYS A 141 5.49 8.94 14.58
N ALA A 142 5.64 9.56 13.39
CA ALA A 142 6.59 10.66 13.18
C ALA A 142 6.28 11.88 14.08
N ILE A 143 5.00 12.26 14.20
CA ILE A 143 4.55 13.32 15.12
C ILE A 143 4.89 12.93 16.56
N GLY A 144 4.55 11.71 17.00
CA GLY A 144 4.84 11.23 18.35
C GLY A 144 6.34 11.25 18.67
N GLY A 145 7.17 10.66 17.81
CA GLY A 145 8.62 10.61 17.98
C GLY A 145 9.28 11.98 17.94
N SER A 146 8.76 12.92 17.14
CA SER A 146 9.23 14.31 17.09
C SER A 146 8.86 15.06 18.37
N SER A 147 7.63 14.92 18.85
CA SER A 147 7.16 15.56 20.09
C SER A 147 7.96 15.08 21.31
N VAL A 148 8.25 13.79 21.40
CA VAL A 148 9.03 13.24 22.52
C VAL A 148 10.47 13.78 22.53
N ILE A 149 11.18 13.79 21.39
CA ILE A 149 12.56 14.35 21.38
C ILE A 149 12.56 15.87 21.61
N PHE A 150 11.56 16.58 21.10
CA PHE A 150 11.40 18.01 21.31
C PHE A 150 11.23 18.34 22.80
N TYR A 151 10.32 17.65 23.49
CA TYR A 151 10.07 17.85 24.91
C TYR A 151 11.24 17.38 25.79
N ASN A 152 11.89 16.26 25.45
CA ASN A 152 13.11 15.81 26.13
C ASN A 152 14.23 16.86 26.06
N LYS A 153 14.38 17.56 24.93
CA LYS A 153 15.32 18.69 24.80
C LYS A 153 14.92 19.90 25.66
N VAL A 154 13.63 20.24 25.73
CA VAL A 154 13.11 21.30 26.62
C VAL A 154 13.45 21.00 28.08
N LEU A 155 13.14 19.79 28.57
CA LEU A 155 13.47 19.36 29.94
C LEU A 155 14.97 19.35 30.23
N SER A 156 15.80 19.10 29.20
CA SER A 156 17.26 19.07 29.32
C SER A 156 17.93 20.45 29.14
N GLY A 157 17.17 21.51 28.87
CA GLY A 157 17.73 22.83 28.52
C GLY A 157 18.59 22.85 27.25
N LYS A 158 18.39 21.90 26.33
CA LYS A 158 19.21 21.74 25.11
C LYS A 158 18.57 22.41 23.90
N GLU A 159 19.38 23.10 23.10
CA GLU A 159 18.94 23.75 21.86
C GLU A 159 18.36 22.77 20.83
N HIS A 160 17.34 23.23 20.08
CA HIS A 160 16.66 22.48 19.02
C HIS A 160 17.27 22.78 17.65
N PHE A 161 17.13 21.84 16.71
CA PHE A 161 17.50 22.02 15.30
C PHE A 161 18.99 22.42 15.02
N THR A 162 19.90 22.06 15.92
CA THR A 162 21.34 22.38 15.82
C THR A 162 22.16 21.39 14.99
N THR A 163 21.70 20.15 14.83
CA THR A 163 22.42 19.11 14.06
C THR A 163 21.82 18.92 12.67
N THR A 164 22.65 18.51 11.70
CA THR A 164 22.23 18.19 10.32
C THR A 164 21.05 17.21 10.30
N HIS A 165 21.07 16.17 11.16
CA HIS A 165 19.94 15.25 11.32
C HIS A 165 18.66 15.97 11.73
N SER A 166 18.71 16.83 12.74
CA SER A 166 17.51 17.52 13.24
C SER A 166 16.95 18.55 12.26
N GLN A 167 17.81 19.24 11.51
CA GLN A 167 17.42 20.18 10.45
C GLN A 167 16.79 19.45 9.26
N LEU A 168 17.45 18.39 8.78
CA LEU A 168 16.95 17.58 7.67
C LEU A 168 15.68 16.81 8.07
N GLY A 169 15.56 16.39 9.32
CA GLY A 169 14.35 15.77 9.86
C GLY A 169 13.16 16.73 9.91
N ALA A 170 13.36 17.98 10.30
CA ALA A 170 12.31 19.01 10.24
C ALA A 170 11.83 19.28 8.80
N PHE A 171 12.77 19.42 7.86
CA PHE A 171 12.47 19.57 6.43
C PHE A 171 11.70 18.35 5.88
N THR A 172 12.24 17.15 6.11
CA THR A 172 11.67 15.89 5.60
C THR A 172 10.28 15.61 6.18
N SER A 173 10.07 15.85 7.48
CA SER A 173 8.76 15.73 8.11
C SER A 173 7.73 16.71 7.54
N SER A 174 8.14 17.97 7.31
CA SER A 174 7.29 18.99 6.68
C SER A 174 6.92 18.62 5.24
N TYR A 175 7.89 18.12 4.46
CA TYR A 175 7.66 17.64 3.10
C TYR A 175 6.74 16.42 3.09
N LEU A 176 6.90 15.49 4.04
CA LEU A 176 6.01 14.33 4.18
C LEU A 176 4.57 14.73 4.50
N LEU A 177 4.35 15.72 5.37
CA LEU A 177 3.03 16.28 5.63
C LEU A 177 2.39 16.84 4.36
N ILE A 178 3.12 17.66 3.61
CA ILE A 178 2.63 18.26 2.36
C ILE A 178 2.29 17.16 1.34
N GLN A 179 3.15 16.16 1.19
CA GLN A 179 2.95 15.02 0.30
C GLN A 179 1.72 14.18 0.69
N LEU A 180 1.53 13.93 1.99
CA LEU A 180 0.39 13.20 2.54
C LEU A 180 -0.92 13.96 2.30
N LEU A 181 -0.98 15.25 2.65
CA LEU A 181 -2.14 16.11 2.43
C LEU A 181 -2.47 16.25 0.94
N PHE A 182 -1.46 16.35 0.07
CA PHE A 182 -1.66 16.38 -1.37
C PHE A 182 -2.26 15.07 -1.89
N GLY A 183 -1.73 13.91 -1.46
CA GLY A 183 -2.30 12.61 -1.81
C GLY A 183 -3.74 12.42 -1.32
N LEU A 184 -4.04 12.81 -0.08
CA LEU A 184 -5.39 12.72 0.50
C LEU A 184 -6.37 13.67 -0.19
N SER A 185 -5.97 14.91 -0.48
CA SER A 185 -6.83 15.87 -1.19
C SER A 185 -7.19 15.40 -2.61
N MET A 186 -6.27 14.75 -3.34
CA MET A 186 -6.58 14.15 -4.64
C MET A 186 -7.67 13.05 -4.56
N VAL A 187 -7.73 12.32 -3.45
CA VAL A 187 -8.70 11.22 -3.23
C VAL A 187 -10.04 11.73 -2.71
N TYR A 188 -10.01 12.60 -1.70
CA TYR A 188 -11.21 13.01 -0.94
C TYR A 188 -11.78 14.37 -1.36
N LEU A 189 -10.96 15.25 -1.96
CA LEU A 189 -11.33 16.61 -2.35
C LEU A 189 -11.05 16.89 -3.86
N PRO A 190 -11.43 15.99 -4.79
CA PRO A 190 -11.06 16.11 -6.20
C PRO A 190 -11.60 17.38 -6.88
N ASN A 191 -12.64 18.00 -6.31
CA ASN A 191 -13.20 19.26 -6.80
C ASN A 191 -12.23 20.45 -6.67
N LEU A 192 -11.29 20.42 -5.72
CA LEU A 192 -10.21 21.43 -5.61
C LEU A 192 -9.32 21.48 -6.87
N PHE A 193 -9.26 20.38 -7.62
CA PHE A 193 -8.50 20.27 -8.86
C PHE A 193 -9.38 20.39 -10.11
N GLY A 194 -10.68 20.71 -9.94
CA GLY A 194 -11.66 20.74 -11.03
C GLY A 194 -12.18 19.36 -11.44
N GLY A 195 -12.25 18.41 -10.50
CA GLY A 195 -12.93 17.12 -10.64
C GLY A 195 -11.99 15.91 -10.73
N VAL A 196 -12.57 14.71 -10.61
CA VAL A 196 -11.85 13.43 -10.47
C VAL A 196 -10.83 13.19 -11.58
N GLY A 197 -11.16 13.51 -12.83
CA GLY A 197 -10.25 13.34 -13.97
C GLY A 197 -8.99 14.20 -13.86
N LYS A 198 -9.13 15.47 -13.46
CA LYS A 198 -8.00 16.40 -13.27
C LYS A 198 -7.19 16.04 -12.02
N ALA A 199 -7.85 15.71 -10.91
CA ALA A 199 -7.17 15.21 -9.70
C ALA A 199 -6.32 13.97 -10.02
N LYS A 200 -6.88 12.99 -10.74
CA LYS A 200 -6.16 11.78 -11.18
C LYS A 200 -4.97 12.09 -12.10
N ALA A 201 -5.04 13.13 -12.93
CA ALA A 201 -3.93 13.53 -13.79
C ALA A 201 -2.68 14.01 -13.02
N LEU A 202 -2.85 14.47 -11.78
CA LEU A 202 -1.75 14.94 -10.92
C LEU A 202 -0.92 13.81 -10.28
N TRP A 203 -1.38 12.56 -10.37
CA TRP A 203 -0.74 11.41 -9.71
C TRP A 203 0.72 11.20 -10.10
N LYS A 204 1.12 11.59 -11.31
CA LYS A 204 2.51 11.53 -11.79
C LYS A 204 3.44 12.46 -11.00
N TYR A 205 2.95 13.63 -10.61
CA TYR A 205 3.70 14.59 -9.79
C TYR A 205 3.75 14.12 -8.33
N HIS A 206 2.63 13.61 -7.80
CA HIS A 206 2.61 12.96 -6.49
C HIS A 206 3.64 11.82 -6.43
N ARG A 207 3.65 10.90 -7.42
CA ARG A 207 4.61 9.80 -7.50
C ARG A 207 6.07 10.30 -7.56
N LEU A 208 6.38 11.24 -8.45
CA LEU A 208 7.74 11.75 -8.63
C LEU A 208 8.25 12.45 -7.35
N SER A 209 7.43 13.32 -6.77
CA SER A 209 7.67 13.96 -5.47
C SER A 209 7.89 12.93 -4.36
N GLY A 210 7.08 11.88 -4.33
CA GLY A 210 7.21 10.78 -3.38
C GLY A 210 8.54 10.02 -3.46
N TYR A 211 9.12 9.88 -4.65
CA TYR A 211 10.45 9.26 -4.80
C TYR A 211 11.59 10.15 -4.29
N PHE A 212 11.53 11.47 -4.52
CA PHE A 212 12.50 12.39 -3.90
C PHE A 212 12.36 12.40 -2.38
N LEU A 213 11.12 12.48 -1.86
CA LEU A 213 10.85 12.39 -0.43
C LEU A 213 11.34 11.06 0.19
N PHE A 214 11.19 9.94 -0.51
CA PHE A 214 11.68 8.64 -0.04
C PHE A 214 13.21 8.66 0.18
N ILE A 215 13.96 9.28 -0.73
CA ILE A 215 15.40 9.50 -0.57
C ILE A 215 15.67 10.37 0.66
N PHE A 216 14.95 11.48 0.83
CA PHE A 216 15.11 12.35 2.02
C PHE A 216 14.81 11.63 3.34
N VAL A 217 13.79 10.76 3.40
CA VAL A 217 13.47 9.94 4.58
C VAL A 217 14.64 9.01 4.94
N TRP A 218 15.19 8.28 3.97
CA TRP A 218 16.31 7.38 4.23
C TRP A 218 17.62 8.12 4.54
N VAL A 219 17.93 9.23 3.85
CA VAL A 219 19.10 10.06 4.16
C VAL A 219 18.99 10.65 5.57
N THR A 220 17.82 11.15 5.97
CA THR A 220 17.55 11.62 7.35
C THR A 220 17.82 10.53 8.38
N ALA A 221 17.41 9.29 8.09
CA ALA A 221 17.63 8.15 8.96
C ALA A 221 19.12 7.83 9.14
N GLN A 222 19.92 7.88 8.07
CA GLN A 222 21.37 7.68 8.16
C GLN A 222 22.06 8.79 8.95
N PHE A 223 21.69 10.06 8.74
CA PHE A 223 22.18 11.16 9.59
C PHE A 223 21.78 11.00 11.07
N GLY A 224 20.65 10.35 11.35
CA GLY A 224 20.24 10.00 12.71
C GLY A 224 21.14 8.92 13.31
N ALA A 225 21.33 7.82 12.58
CA ALA A 225 22.20 6.71 12.97
C ALA A 225 23.67 7.14 13.22
N HIS A 226 24.17 8.10 12.43
CA HIS A 226 25.52 8.66 12.54
C HIS A 226 25.61 9.96 13.36
N SER A 227 24.56 10.38 14.06
CA SER A 227 24.66 11.50 15.01
C SER A 227 25.21 11.01 16.35
N ASP A 228 25.96 11.86 17.07
CA ASP A 228 26.61 11.51 18.35
C ASP A 228 25.62 11.44 19.54
N TRP A 229 24.50 10.74 19.36
CA TRP A 229 23.49 10.53 20.41
C TRP A 229 23.98 9.58 21.53
N TYR A 230 25.07 8.85 21.30
CA TYR A 230 25.74 7.95 22.24
C TYR A 230 27.08 8.49 22.77
N GLY A 231 27.36 9.80 22.62
CA GLY A 231 28.54 10.42 23.22
C GLY A 231 28.64 10.10 24.73
N PRO A 232 29.84 9.87 25.27
CA PRO A 232 30.00 9.46 26.67
C PRO A 232 29.35 10.49 27.60
N CYS A 233 28.71 9.99 28.66
CA CYS A 233 28.28 10.84 29.77
C CYS A 233 29.51 11.57 30.32
N ILE A 234 29.54 12.90 30.20
CA ILE A 234 30.50 13.80 30.84
C ILE A 234 29.80 14.43 32.04
#